data_AF-A0A7L2R3Q1-F1
#
_entry.id   AF-A0A7L2R3Q1-F1
#
_cell.length_a   1.000
_cell.length_b   1.000
_cell.length_c   1.000
_cell.angle_alpha   90.00
_cell.angle_beta   90.00
_cell.angle_gamma   90.00
#
_symmetry.space_group_name_H-M   'P 1'
#
loop_
_entity.id
_entity.type
_entity.pdbx_description
1 polymer ?
#
loop_
_entity_poly.entity_id
_entity_poly.type
_entity_poly.pdbx_seq_one_letter_code
_entity_poly.pdbx_strand_id
1 'polypeptide(L)'
;AMAAPHPAPHLQPSPEQRRAADIIRLLTLYRPLLDAFVIDFFTDALWAQLPPAWQPALAGATPVQLAGLLGGRGGPGAAWPLSLLAFAAAARALAFPRGCPGGSPRPPCQSSRLHPLLRRHVKPKKQHEIQRLGKLLQRLSQATGCQRVVDIGAGQGHLSRFLAFGLGLSVTAVESDGRLVGLAERFDQELLRELGKPRGLGHRRPPLQPLTPRAPQHVAGRLDPTAPWGEFLLPPDPQEPGPAARNPLGGPGGSEDGGQVLVTGLHACGDLSPALLCHFARGPAVAAVALVGCCYMKLSTAPQPPGCPLGYPLSTSVAALPGHQLSYRAREAACHALEEYEGRLRGDSPHLRAHCYRAVLESLIYAADPGKRHLRLQPGRKAHTLSFPQ
;
A
#
# COMPACT_ATOMS: atom_id res chain seq x y z
N ALA A 1 23.76 44.91 30.54
CA ALA A 1 23.45 44.60 29.13
C ALA A 1 23.14 43.11 29.03
N MET A 2 21.89 42.74 28.80
CA MET A 2 21.50 41.35 28.57
C MET A 2 21.91 40.97 27.14
N ALA A 3 22.79 39.98 27.00
CA ALA A 3 23.21 39.47 25.71
C ALA A 3 22.02 38.85 24.99
N ALA A 4 21.72 39.33 23.79
CA ALA A 4 20.73 38.73 22.91
C ALA A 4 21.17 37.30 22.53
N PRO A 5 20.25 36.32 22.48
CA PRO A 5 20.58 34.96 22.10
C PRO A 5 21.04 34.95 20.63
N HIS A 6 22.20 34.33 20.39
CA HIS A 6 22.71 34.08 19.04
C HIS A 6 21.65 33.31 18.22
N PRO A 7 21.34 33.74 16.98
CA PRO A 7 20.46 32.97 16.12
C PRO A 7 21.11 31.61 15.85
N ALA A 8 20.35 30.53 16.12
CA ALA A 8 20.77 29.17 15.81
C ALA A 8 21.18 29.07 14.33
N PRO A 9 22.24 28.32 13.99
CA PRO A 9 22.69 28.20 12.62
C PRO A 9 21.55 27.65 11.75
N HIS A 10 21.21 28.36 10.68
CA HIS A 10 20.28 27.89 9.66
C HIS A 10 20.84 26.60 9.03
N LEU A 11 20.49 25.45 9.60
CA LEU A 11 20.78 24.14 9.02
C LEU A 11 20.15 24.08 7.63
N GLN A 12 20.99 23.90 6.60
CA GLN A 12 20.49 23.70 5.25
C GLN A 12 19.61 22.45 5.19
N PRO A 13 18.47 22.50 4.48
CA PRO A 13 17.56 21.37 4.41
C PRO A 13 18.24 20.18 3.74
N SER A 14 18.03 18.96 4.25
CA SER A 14 18.54 17.72 3.64
C SER A 14 17.99 17.54 2.21
N PRO A 15 18.63 16.71 1.37
CA PRO A 15 18.10 16.37 0.04
C PRO A 15 16.65 15.85 0.09
N GLU A 16 16.30 15.07 1.10
CA GLU A 16 14.96 14.53 1.34
C GLU A 16 13.97 15.62 1.72
N GLN A 17 14.37 16.56 2.59
CA GLN A 17 13.55 17.71 2.97
C GLN A 17 13.28 18.61 1.77
N ARG A 18 14.28 18.87 0.92
CA ARG A 18 14.11 19.63 -0.34
C ARG A 18 13.16 18.92 -1.30
N ARG A 19 13.36 17.61 -1.54
CA ARG A 19 12.46 16.82 -2.39
C ARG A 19 11.02 16.84 -1.87
N ALA A 20 10.81 16.72 -0.56
CA ALA A 20 9.47 16.77 0.03
C ALA A 20 8.81 18.15 -0.19
N ALA A 21 9.56 19.24 -0.05
CA ALA A 21 9.08 20.59 -0.35
C ALA A 21 8.71 20.74 -1.83
N ASP A 22 9.53 20.24 -2.75
CA ASP A 22 9.24 20.27 -4.19
C ASP A 22 8.00 19.44 -4.57
N ILE A 23 7.83 18.26 -3.94
CA ILE A 23 6.62 17.45 -4.09
C ILE A 23 5.39 18.23 -3.64
N ILE A 24 5.41 18.82 -2.43
CA ILE A 24 4.27 19.57 -1.91
C ILE A 24 3.96 20.79 -2.78
N ARG A 25 4.98 21.47 -3.30
CA ARG A 25 4.81 22.60 -4.23
C ARG A 25 4.12 22.15 -5.52
N LEU A 26 4.55 21.04 -6.11
CA LEU A 26 3.93 20.50 -7.32
C LEU A 26 2.48 20.05 -7.06
N LEU A 27 2.23 19.32 -5.97
CA LEU A 27 0.89 18.89 -5.60
C LEU A 27 -0.05 20.08 -5.33
N THR A 28 0.47 21.14 -4.71
CA THR A 28 -0.30 22.38 -4.46
C THR A 28 -0.66 23.07 -5.77
N LEU A 29 0.29 23.18 -6.70
CA LEU A 29 0.06 23.82 -8.00
C LEU A 29 -1.02 23.11 -8.82
N TYR A 30 -1.10 21.78 -8.74
CA TYR A 30 -2.05 20.96 -9.49
C TYR A 30 -3.18 20.36 -8.63
N ARG A 31 -3.43 20.95 -7.45
CA ARG A 31 -4.44 20.46 -6.51
C ARG A 31 -5.84 20.27 -7.10
N PRO A 32 -6.38 21.16 -7.96
CA PRO A 32 -7.68 20.93 -8.60
C PRO A 32 -7.75 19.61 -9.40
N LEU A 33 -6.64 19.18 -9.99
CA LEU A 33 -6.58 17.93 -10.75
C LEU A 33 -6.47 16.69 -9.84
N LEU A 34 -5.86 16.85 -8.66
CA LEU A 34 -5.70 15.79 -7.67
C LEU A 34 -6.95 15.59 -6.82
N ASP A 35 -7.68 16.68 -6.56
CA ASP A 35 -8.87 16.70 -5.73
C ASP A 35 -10.15 16.51 -6.56
N ALA A 36 -10.08 15.64 -7.58
CA ALA A 36 -11.18 15.33 -8.47
C ALA A 36 -11.44 13.82 -8.54
N PHE A 37 -12.70 13.39 -8.49
CA PHE A 37 -13.06 12.02 -8.86
C PHE A 37 -13.35 11.96 -10.36
N VAL A 38 -12.81 10.96 -11.05
CA VAL A 38 -13.07 10.77 -12.49
C VAL A 38 -14.57 10.64 -12.79
N ILE A 39 -15.37 10.11 -11.85
CA ILE A 39 -16.83 10.00 -12.02
C ILE A 39 -17.54 11.36 -11.99
N ASP A 40 -16.90 12.40 -11.46
CA ASP A 40 -17.43 13.76 -11.42
C ASP A 40 -17.08 14.57 -12.67
N PHE A 41 -16.52 13.94 -13.71
CA PHE A 41 -16.02 14.61 -14.92
C PHE A 41 -17.01 15.61 -15.53
N PHE A 42 -18.28 15.20 -15.66
CA PHE A 42 -19.33 16.06 -16.20
C PHE A 42 -19.93 16.99 -15.14
N THR A 43 -20.21 16.46 -13.93
CA THR A 43 -20.85 17.20 -12.85
C THR A 43 -20.04 18.42 -12.39
N ASP A 44 -18.73 18.27 -12.25
CA ASP A 44 -17.83 19.33 -11.79
C ASP A 44 -17.09 20.02 -12.97
N ALA A 45 -17.49 19.73 -14.21
CA ALA A 45 -16.86 20.24 -15.44
C ALA A 45 -15.32 20.11 -15.43
N LEU A 46 -14.80 18.94 -15.03
CA LEU A 46 -13.37 18.74 -14.77
C LEU A 46 -12.47 19.06 -15.97
N TRP A 47 -12.99 18.90 -17.19
CA TRP A 47 -12.27 19.28 -18.41
C TRP A 47 -11.90 20.77 -18.45
N ALA A 48 -12.82 21.64 -18.02
CA ALA A 48 -12.61 23.08 -18.00
C ALA A 48 -11.60 23.53 -16.94
N GLN A 49 -11.34 22.68 -15.94
CA GLN A 49 -10.35 22.94 -14.88
C GLN A 49 -8.92 22.65 -15.33
N LEU A 50 -8.72 21.96 -16.46
CA LEU A 50 -7.41 21.77 -17.05
C LEU A 50 -6.85 23.11 -17.55
N PRO A 51 -5.53 23.36 -17.44
CA PRO A 51 -4.91 24.52 -18.06
C PRO A 51 -5.34 24.65 -19.53
N PRO A 52 -5.81 25.84 -20.00
CA PRO A 52 -6.40 25.98 -21.33
C PRO A 52 -5.50 25.51 -22.48
N ALA A 53 -4.19 25.69 -22.34
CA ALA A 53 -3.20 25.20 -23.30
C ALA A 53 -3.19 23.67 -23.44
N TRP A 54 -3.59 22.92 -22.42
CA TRP A 54 -3.56 21.45 -22.40
C TRP A 54 -4.74 20.85 -23.15
N GLN A 55 -5.91 21.50 -23.10
CA GLN A 55 -7.17 20.98 -23.64
C GLN A 55 -7.09 20.61 -25.13
N PRO A 56 -6.62 21.46 -26.07
CA PRO A 56 -6.59 21.10 -27.49
C PRO A 56 -5.65 19.93 -27.77
N ALA A 57 -4.49 19.89 -27.10
CA ALA A 57 -3.53 18.81 -27.25
C ALA A 57 -4.06 17.47 -26.69
N LEU A 58 -4.76 17.50 -25.56
CA LEU A 58 -5.38 16.31 -24.97
C LEU A 58 -6.61 15.84 -25.75
N ALA A 59 -7.41 16.76 -26.31
CA ALA A 59 -8.58 16.43 -27.13
C ALA A 59 -8.20 15.73 -28.44
N GLY A 60 -7.10 16.15 -29.08
CA GLY A 60 -6.58 15.55 -30.30
C GLY A 60 -5.71 14.30 -30.09
N ALA A 61 -5.44 13.92 -28.83
CA ALA A 61 -4.52 12.83 -28.54
C ALA A 61 -5.16 11.45 -28.71
N THR A 62 -4.46 10.56 -29.39
CA THR A 62 -4.81 9.14 -29.46
C THR A 62 -4.50 8.43 -28.13
N PRO A 63 -5.15 7.28 -27.82
CA PRO A 63 -4.82 6.48 -26.63
C PRO A 63 -3.33 6.10 -26.54
N VAL A 64 -2.70 5.80 -27.67
CA VAL A 64 -1.26 5.46 -27.74
C VAL A 64 -0.39 6.66 -27.37
N GLN A 65 -0.75 7.87 -27.84
CA GLN A 65 -0.04 9.11 -27.49
C GLN A 65 -0.18 9.42 -25.98
N LEU A 66 -1.38 9.27 -25.42
CA LEU A 66 -1.62 9.41 -23.98
C LEU A 66 -0.80 8.40 -23.17
N ALA A 67 -0.75 7.13 -23.60
CA ALA A 67 0.10 6.12 -22.98
C ALA A 67 1.59 6.50 -23.04
N GLY A 68 2.05 7.09 -24.15
CA GLY A 68 3.41 7.61 -24.30
C GLY A 68 3.73 8.75 -23.34
N LEU A 69 2.77 9.63 -23.06
CA LEU A 69 2.89 10.71 -22.08
C LEU A 69 3.01 10.15 -20.65
N LEU A 70 2.17 9.17 -20.29
CA LEU A 70 2.22 8.50 -18.97
C LEU A 70 3.54 7.73 -18.79
N GLY A 71 3.99 7.00 -19.81
CA GLY A 71 5.23 6.23 -19.79
C GLY A 71 6.52 7.07 -19.86
N GLY A 72 6.41 8.40 -19.94
CA GLY A 72 7.55 9.33 -19.94
C GLY A 72 8.40 9.32 -21.22
N ARG A 73 7.94 8.64 -22.27
CA ARG A 73 8.67 8.53 -23.55
C ARG A 73 8.26 9.58 -24.57
N GLY A 74 7.25 10.41 -24.27
CA GLY A 74 6.77 11.46 -25.19
C GLY A 74 6.54 10.88 -26.57
N GLY A 75 5.48 10.08 -26.72
CA GLY A 75 5.24 9.32 -27.94
C GLY A 75 5.35 10.20 -29.19
N PRO A 76 5.94 9.70 -30.30
CA PRO A 76 6.12 10.49 -31.51
C PRO A 76 4.77 11.00 -32.05
N GLY A 77 4.76 12.25 -32.52
CA GLY A 77 3.66 12.80 -33.34
C GLY A 77 2.63 13.70 -32.65
N ALA A 78 2.75 14.01 -31.35
CA ALA A 78 1.89 15.00 -30.69
C ALA A 78 2.69 16.24 -30.24
N ALA A 79 2.26 17.43 -30.66
CA ALA A 79 2.78 18.70 -30.16
C ALA A 79 2.20 18.98 -28.77
N TRP A 80 2.88 18.50 -27.72
CA TRP A 80 2.46 18.73 -26.34
C TRP A 80 2.83 20.15 -25.88
N PRO A 81 1.93 20.85 -25.16
CA PRO A 81 2.25 22.12 -24.53
C PRO A 81 3.44 21.98 -23.58
N LEU A 82 4.34 22.96 -23.57
CA LEU A 82 5.53 22.94 -22.72
C LEU A 82 5.19 22.77 -21.24
N SER A 83 4.10 23.38 -20.78
CA SER A 83 3.63 23.24 -19.38
C SER A 83 3.16 21.83 -19.03
N LEU A 84 2.61 21.08 -19.99
CA LEU A 84 2.22 19.68 -19.80
C LEU A 84 3.46 18.77 -19.78
N LEU A 85 4.43 19.03 -20.65
CA LEU A 85 5.72 18.33 -20.65
C LEU A 85 6.50 18.60 -19.35
N ALA A 86 6.51 19.85 -18.89
CA ALA A 86 7.13 20.26 -17.63
C ALA A 86 6.48 19.58 -16.43
N PHE A 87 5.13 19.52 -16.37
CA PHE A 87 4.39 18.77 -15.36
C PHE A 87 4.81 17.29 -15.36
N ALA A 88 4.76 16.63 -16.52
CA ALA A 88 5.12 15.22 -16.64
C ALA A 88 6.59 14.95 -16.29
N ALA A 89 7.50 15.86 -16.62
CA ALA A 89 8.91 15.78 -16.26
C ALA A 89 9.13 15.97 -14.76
N ALA A 90 8.52 16.99 -14.15
CA ALA A 90 8.60 17.26 -12.71
C ALA A 90 8.02 16.10 -11.88
N ALA A 91 6.85 15.58 -12.26
CA ALA A 91 6.23 14.44 -11.58
C ALA A 91 7.13 13.21 -11.61
N ARG A 92 7.81 12.93 -12.74
CA ARG A 92 8.76 11.82 -12.85
C ARG A 92 10.05 12.03 -12.07
N ALA A 93 10.60 13.26 -12.10
CA ALA A 93 11.83 13.59 -11.39
C ALA A 93 11.67 13.52 -9.86
N LEU A 94 10.49 13.88 -9.35
CA LEU A 94 10.17 13.84 -7.93
C LEU A 94 9.69 12.48 -7.44
N ALA A 95 9.15 11.64 -8.33
CA ALA A 95 8.75 10.28 -7.98
C ALA A 95 9.95 9.40 -7.63
N PHE A 96 9.75 8.47 -6.69
CA PHE A 96 10.72 7.41 -6.47
C PHE A 96 10.81 6.52 -7.72
N PRO A 97 12.02 6.08 -8.13
CA PRO A 97 12.19 5.22 -9.28
C PRO A 97 11.35 3.94 -9.15
N ARG A 98 10.37 3.76 -10.04
CA ARG A 98 9.55 2.55 -10.12
C ARG A 98 10.17 1.59 -11.14
N GLY A 99 11.03 0.69 -10.67
CA GLY A 99 11.64 -0.35 -11.51
C GLY A 99 13.15 -0.51 -11.30
N CYS A 100 13.75 -1.52 -11.95
CA CYS A 100 15.20 -1.63 -12.07
C CYS A 100 15.63 -0.90 -13.35
N PRO A 101 16.62 0.01 -13.30
CA PRO A 101 17.21 0.57 -14.51
C PRO A 101 17.67 -0.57 -15.44
N GLY A 102 17.20 -0.59 -16.69
CA GLY A 102 17.57 -1.62 -17.68
C GLY A 102 16.86 -2.98 -17.57
N GLY A 103 15.87 -3.15 -16.69
CA GLY A 103 15.14 -4.42 -16.56
C GLY A 103 14.18 -4.68 -17.73
N SER A 104 14.18 -5.91 -18.27
CA SER A 104 13.16 -6.37 -19.21
C SER A 104 11.76 -6.34 -18.57
N PRO A 105 10.68 -6.20 -19.37
CA PRO A 105 9.31 -6.33 -18.87
C PRO A 105 9.19 -7.63 -18.09
N ARG A 106 8.85 -7.52 -16.79
CA ARG A 106 8.69 -8.72 -15.97
C ARG A 106 7.48 -9.49 -16.50
N PRO A 107 7.60 -10.81 -16.73
CA PRO A 107 6.45 -11.60 -17.12
C PRO A 107 5.34 -11.47 -16.06
N PRO A 108 4.06 -11.68 -16.43
CA PRO A 108 2.94 -11.68 -15.50
C PRO A 108 3.25 -12.60 -14.30
N CYS A 109 2.63 -12.35 -13.14
CA CYS A 109 2.91 -13.05 -11.87
C CYS A 109 2.87 -14.59 -12.02
N GLN A 110 3.99 -15.21 -12.38
CA GLN A 110 4.14 -16.66 -12.49
C GLN A 110 4.65 -17.17 -11.14
N SER A 111 3.76 -17.78 -10.37
CA SER A 111 4.01 -18.18 -8.98
C SER A 111 4.42 -19.66 -8.84
N SER A 112 5.18 -20.20 -9.79
CA SER A 112 5.72 -21.57 -9.70
C SER A 112 6.76 -21.76 -8.60
N ARG A 113 7.16 -20.69 -7.91
CA ARG A 113 8.27 -20.68 -6.94
C ARG A 113 7.85 -20.92 -5.48
N LEU A 114 6.56 -20.95 -5.17
CA LEU A 114 6.07 -21.34 -3.85
C LEU A 114 5.76 -22.84 -3.81
N HIS A 115 6.03 -23.47 -2.66
CA HIS A 115 5.67 -24.87 -2.43
C HIS A 115 4.16 -25.09 -2.71
N PRO A 116 3.75 -26.15 -3.43
CA PRO A 116 2.34 -26.38 -3.82
C PRO A 116 1.34 -26.25 -2.67
N LEU A 117 1.70 -26.74 -1.48
CA LEU A 117 0.85 -26.66 -0.30
C LEU A 117 0.62 -25.22 0.17
N LEU A 118 1.59 -24.32 -0.02
CA LEU A 118 1.50 -22.91 0.33
C LEU A 118 0.77 -22.06 -0.73
N ARG A 119 0.44 -22.65 -1.90
CA ARG A 119 -0.29 -21.98 -2.98
C ARG A 119 -1.80 -22.13 -2.87
N ARG A 120 -2.28 -23.07 -2.06
CA ARG A 120 -3.73 -23.34 -1.88
C ARG A 120 -4.44 -22.07 -1.42
N HIS A 121 -5.53 -21.72 -2.09
CA HIS A 121 -6.35 -20.53 -1.79
C HIS A 121 -5.64 -19.17 -1.92
N VAL A 122 -4.43 -19.11 -2.51
CA VAL A 122 -3.70 -17.85 -2.71
C VAL A 122 -3.76 -17.43 -4.18
N LYS A 123 -4.23 -16.21 -4.48
CA LYS A 123 -4.22 -15.69 -5.86
C LYS A 123 -2.78 -15.47 -6.36
N PRO A 124 -2.49 -15.59 -7.67
CA PRO A 124 -1.12 -15.44 -8.21
C PRO A 124 -0.41 -14.14 -7.83
N LYS A 125 -1.13 -13.00 -7.80
CA LYS A 125 -0.58 -11.72 -7.32
C LYS A 125 -0.13 -11.80 -5.86
N LYS A 126 -0.96 -12.33 -4.98
CA LYS A 126 -0.63 -12.49 -3.55
C LYS A 126 0.51 -13.48 -3.34
N GLN A 127 0.59 -14.54 -4.15
CA GLN A 127 1.74 -15.46 -4.15
C GLN A 127 3.05 -14.75 -4.50
N HIS A 128 3.03 -13.87 -5.51
CA HIS A 128 4.19 -13.04 -5.88
C HIS A 128 4.62 -12.13 -4.72
N GLU A 129 3.66 -11.43 -4.11
CA GLU A 129 3.91 -10.51 -3.00
C GLU A 129 4.52 -11.23 -1.79
N ILE A 130 3.94 -12.37 -1.38
CA ILE A 130 4.45 -13.21 -0.29
C ILE A 130 5.89 -13.63 -0.57
N GLN A 131 6.19 -14.07 -1.79
CA GLN A 131 7.54 -14.49 -2.14
C GLN A 131 8.54 -13.34 -2.08
N ARG A 132 8.17 -12.16 -2.61
CA ARG A 132 9.05 -10.99 -2.65
C ARG A 132 9.35 -10.48 -1.24
N LEU A 133 8.31 -10.31 -0.44
CA LEU A 133 8.44 -9.84 0.94
C LEU A 133 9.16 -10.87 1.80
N GLY A 134 8.85 -12.16 1.65
CA GLY A 134 9.54 -13.22 2.38
C GLY A 134 11.03 -13.31 2.06
N LYS A 135 11.44 -13.09 0.80
CA LYS A 135 12.88 -12.99 0.45
C LYS A 135 13.55 -11.78 1.11
N LEU A 136 12.85 -10.65 1.21
CA LEU A 136 13.38 -9.47 1.92
C LEU A 136 13.55 -9.78 3.42
N LEU A 137 12.54 -10.38 4.05
CA LEU A 137 12.58 -10.77 5.46
C LEU A 137 13.68 -11.79 5.76
N GLN A 138 13.91 -12.74 4.86
CA GLN A 138 15.03 -13.68 4.99
C GLN A 138 16.38 -12.96 5.02
N ARG A 139 16.57 -11.96 4.16
CA ARG A 139 17.80 -11.15 4.12
C ARG A 139 17.94 -10.28 5.36
N LEU A 140 16.86 -9.67 5.82
CA LEU A 140 16.85 -8.90 7.07
C LEU A 140 17.20 -9.80 8.25
N SER A 141 16.62 -11.00 8.32
CA SER A 141 16.95 -12.01 9.35
C SER A 141 18.42 -12.40 9.34
N GLN A 142 19.02 -12.60 8.17
CA GLN A 142 20.45 -12.88 8.02
C GLN A 142 21.31 -11.69 8.44
N ALA A 143 20.91 -10.46 8.09
CA ALA A 143 21.67 -9.25 8.39
C ALA A 143 21.64 -8.85 9.87
N THR A 144 20.53 -9.12 10.56
CA THR A 144 20.35 -8.77 11.98
C THR A 144 20.60 -9.95 12.93
N GLY A 145 20.71 -11.18 12.41
CA GLY A 145 20.73 -12.41 13.22
C GLY A 145 19.39 -12.74 13.88
N CYS A 146 18.34 -11.93 13.65
CA CYS A 146 17.04 -12.10 14.28
C CYS A 146 16.17 -13.11 13.50
N GLN A 147 15.69 -14.15 14.19
CA GLN A 147 14.80 -15.16 13.60
C GLN A 147 13.32 -14.97 13.98
N ARG A 148 13.02 -14.04 14.89
CA ARG A 148 11.65 -13.76 15.36
C ARG A 148 11.01 -12.71 14.46
N VAL A 149 9.83 -12.99 13.94
CA VAL A 149 9.07 -12.09 13.06
C VAL A 149 7.68 -11.87 13.65
N VAL A 150 7.26 -10.61 13.71
CA VAL A 150 5.88 -10.24 14.00
C VAL A 150 5.21 -9.72 12.74
N ASP A 151 4.19 -10.45 12.27
CA ASP A 151 3.39 -10.13 11.10
C ASP A 151 2.09 -9.46 11.54
N ILE A 152 2.02 -8.14 11.40
CA ILE A 152 0.90 -7.32 11.88
C ILE A 152 -0.10 -7.11 10.75
N GLY A 153 -1.38 -7.41 11.00
CA GLY A 153 -2.42 -7.43 9.97
C GLY A 153 -2.34 -8.67 9.09
N ALA A 154 -2.10 -9.83 9.71
CA ALA A 154 -1.79 -11.08 9.01
C ALA A 154 -2.96 -11.64 8.18
N GLY A 155 -4.20 -11.22 8.45
CA GLY A 155 -5.40 -11.75 7.81
C GLY A 155 -5.50 -13.27 7.94
N GLN A 156 -5.53 -13.98 6.81
CA GLN A 156 -5.59 -15.45 6.77
C GLN A 156 -4.22 -16.15 6.95
N GLY A 157 -3.20 -15.42 7.40
CA GLY A 157 -1.89 -15.97 7.75
C GLY A 157 -1.07 -16.54 6.58
N HIS A 158 -1.30 -16.11 5.34
CA HIS A 158 -0.57 -16.67 4.17
C HIS A 158 0.91 -16.31 4.17
N LEU A 159 1.26 -15.06 4.49
CA LEU A 159 2.66 -14.65 4.63
C LEU A 159 3.27 -15.36 5.84
N SER A 160 2.59 -15.31 6.98
CA SER A 160 3.05 -15.90 8.25
C SER A 160 3.35 -17.40 8.10
N ARG A 161 2.47 -18.15 7.42
CA ARG A 161 2.73 -19.55 7.04
C ARG A 161 3.95 -19.71 6.16
N PHE A 162 4.11 -18.88 5.12
CA PHE A 162 5.28 -18.97 4.25
C PHE A 162 6.58 -18.71 5.01
N LEU A 163 6.60 -17.73 5.92
CA LEU A 163 7.77 -17.42 6.74
C LEU A 163 8.09 -18.55 7.72
N ALA A 164 7.07 -19.13 8.37
CA ALA A 164 7.26 -20.18 9.36
C ALA A 164 7.60 -21.54 8.73
N PHE A 165 6.78 -22.03 7.80
CA PHE A 165 6.97 -23.33 7.15
C PHE A 165 7.98 -23.30 6.01
N GLY A 166 8.08 -22.18 5.28
CA GLY A 166 8.94 -22.06 4.10
C GLY A 166 10.35 -21.58 4.42
N LEU A 167 10.52 -20.73 5.43
CA LEU A 167 11.82 -20.15 5.80
C LEU A 167 12.30 -20.57 7.20
N GLY A 168 11.48 -21.28 7.98
CA GLY A 168 11.86 -21.74 9.33
C GLY A 168 11.87 -20.64 10.40
N LEU A 169 11.33 -19.45 10.11
CA LEU A 169 11.33 -18.33 11.06
C LEU A 169 10.34 -18.55 12.20
N SER A 170 10.61 -17.94 13.36
CA SER A 170 9.68 -17.92 14.49
C SER A 170 8.68 -16.78 14.28
N VAL A 171 7.45 -17.10 13.87
CA VAL A 171 6.49 -16.07 13.45
C VAL A 171 5.34 -15.97 14.44
N THR A 172 5.06 -14.73 14.86
CA THR A 172 3.80 -14.38 15.53
C THR A 172 2.97 -13.48 14.62
N ALA A 173 1.77 -13.94 14.28
CA ALA A 173 0.83 -13.27 13.40
C ALA A 173 -0.26 -12.59 14.23
N VAL A 174 -0.40 -11.27 14.07
CA VAL A 174 -1.39 -10.47 14.80
C VAL A 174 -2.50 -10.06 13.83
N GLU A 175 -3.75 -10.32 14.19
CA GLU A 175 -4.92 -9.93 13.43
C GLU A 175 -6.05 -9.46 14.35
N SER A 176 -6.74 -8.41 13.93
CA SER A 176 -7.85 -7.81 14.66
C SER A 176 -9.14 -8.63 14.59
N ASP A 177 -9.42 -9.28 13.45
CA ASP A 177 -10.59 -10.14 13.27
C ASP A 177 -10.31 -11.57 13.77
N GLY A 178 -10.87 -11.92 14.93
CA GLY A 178 -10.73 -13.26 15.52
C GLY A 178 -11.20 -14.41 14.62
N ARG A 179 -12.11 -14.17 13.68
CA ARG A 179 -12.53 -15.19 12.69
C ARG A 179 -11.42 -15.48 11.68
N LEU A 180 -10.63 -14.46 11.31
CA LEU A 180 -9.47 -14.64 10.43
C LEU A 180 -8.33 -15.36 11.14
N VAL A 181 -8.12 -15.07 12.43
CA VAL A 181 -7.20 -15.82 13.32
C VAL A 181 -7.57 -17.31 13.33
N GLY A 182 -8.80 -17.66 13.67
CA GLY A 182 -9.24 -19.06 13.68
C GLY A 182 -9.19 -19.73 12.31
N LEU A 183 -9.42 -18.99 11.22
CA LEU A 183 -9.25 -19.51 9.86
C LEU A 183 -7.79 -19.80 9.53
N ALA A 184 -6.87 -18.92 9.96
CA ALA A 184 -5.44 -19.11 9.76
C ALA A 184 -4.92 -20.35 10.50
N GLU A 185 -5.30 -20.51 11.78
CA GLU A 185 -4.96 -21.69 12.58
C GLU A 185 -5.46 -22.99 11.94
N ARG A 186 -6.70 -23.02 11.43
CA ARG A 186 -7.23 -24.18 10.70
C ARG A 186 -6.37 -24.54 9.48
N PHE A 187 -5.99 -23.54 8.69
CA PHE A 187 -5.14 -23.77 7.53
C PHE A 187 -3.73 -24.27 7.89
N ASP A 188 -3.20 -23.87 9.05
CA ASP A 188 -1.92 -24.35 9.55
C ASP A 188 -2.00 -25.81 9.99
N GLN A 189 -3.09 -26.19 10.69
CA GLN A 189 -3.35 -27.57 11.08
C GLN A 189 -3.53 -28.49 9.88
N GLU A 190 -4.25 -28.05 8.85
CA GLU A 190 -4.37 -28.77 7.59
C GLU A 190 -2.99 -29.01 6.95
N LEU A 191 -2.13 -27.98 6.93
CA LEU A 191 -0.78 -28.10 6.36
C LEU A 191 0.09 -29.07 7.17
N LEU A 192 0.06 -29.01 8.51
CA LEU A 192 0.78 -29.94 9.38
C LEU A 192 0.34 -31.39 9.16
N ARG A 193 -0.98 -31.63 9.04
CA ARG A 193 -1.54 -32.96 8.73
C ARG A 193 -1.03 -33.47 7.39
N GLU A 194 -0.98 -32.62 6.37
CA GLU A 194 -0.47 -32.98 5.04
C GLU A 194 1.04 -33.28 5.06
N LEU A 195 1.82 -32.57 5.89
CA LEU A 195 3.25 -32.82 6.06
C LEU A 195 3.55 -34.11 6.83
N GLY A 196 2.66 -34.52 7.74
CA GLY A 196 2.78 -35.76 8.52
C GLY A 196 2.38 -37.03 7.77
N LYS A 197 1.77 -36.93 6.58
CA LYS A 197 1.40 -38.10 5.77
C LYS A 197 2.66 -38.77 5.21
N PRO A 198 2.81 -40.11 5.33
CA PRO A 198 3.92 -40.83 4.72
C PRO A 198 3.90 -40.62 3.21
N ARG A 199 5.05 -40.24 2.64
CA ARG A 199 5.17 -40.01 1.19
C ARG A 199 4.92 -41.32 0.46
N GLY A 200 3.77 -41.47 -0.19
CA GLY A 200 3.51 -42.56 -1.12
C GLY A 200 4.57 -42.58 -2.23
N LEU A 201 5.02 -43.77 -2.61
CA LEU A 201 6.12 -44.11 -3.54
C LEU A 201 5.97 -43.59 -5.00
N GLY A 202 5.13 -42.59 -5.29
CA GLY A 202 4.61 -42.35 -6.64
C GLY A 202 5.04 -41.11 -7.42
N HIS A 203 5.65 -40.07 -6.84
CA HIS A 203 5.97 -38.86 -7.62
C HIS A 203 7.35 -38.25 -7.30
N ARG A 204 8.34 -38.60 -8.14
CA ARG A 204 9.58 -37.85 -8.30
C ARG A 204 9.27 -36.48 -8.92
N ARG A 205 9.20 -35.43 -8.09
CA ARG A 205 9.46 -34.05 -8.52
C ARG A 205 10.71 -33.55 -7.79
N PRO A 206 11.59 -32.77 -8.46
CA PRO A 206 12.86 -32.31 -7.88
C PRO A 206 12.61 -31.45 -6.62
N PRO A 207 13.60 -31.32 -5.72
CA PRO A 207 13.36 -30.84 -4.37
C PRO A 207 13.06 -29.34 -4.41
N LEU A 208 11.78 -28.99 -4.28
CA LEU A 208 11.47 -27.73 -3.62
C LEU A 208 11.97 -27.85 -2.17
N GLN A 209 12.51 -26.75 -1.65
CA GLN A 209 13.07 -26.67 -0.31
C GLN A 209 12.09 -27.30 0.70
N PRO A 210 12.55 -28.26 1.54
CA PRO A 210 11.66 -28.95 2.47
C PRO A 210 11.02 -27.95 3.43
N LEU A 211 9.72 -28.12 3.69
CA LEU A 211 9.00 -27.29 4.64
C LEU A 211 9.36 -27.68 6.07
N THR A 212 9.54 -26.68 6.92
CA THR A 212 9.72 -26.85 8.37
C THR A 212 8.35 -27.13 9.01
N PRO A 213 8.19 -28.16 9.87
CA PRO A 213 6.93 -28.48 10.53
C PRO A 213 6.67 -27.54 11.73
N ARG A 214 6.86 -26.24 11.54
CA ARG A 214 6.68 -25.21 12.57
C ARG A 214 5.59 -24.24 12.10
N ALA A 215 4.46 -24.26 12.80
CA ALA A 215 3.38 -23.33 12.55
C ALA A 215 3.68 -21.95 13.17
N PRO A 216 3.18 -20.84 12.56
CA PRO A 216 3.16 -19.55 13.21
C PRO A 216 2.21 -19.56 14.41
N GLN A 217 2.46 -18.69 15.39
CA GLN A 217 1.51 -18.41 16.46
C GLN A 217 0.56 -17.30 16.01
N HIS A 218 -0.75 -17.50 16.10
CA HIS A 218 -1.72 -16.45 15.81
C HIS A 218 -2.24 -15.81 17.10
N VAL A 219 -2.38 -14.49 17.07
CA VAL A 219 -2.84 -13.69 18.20
C VAL A 219 -3.92 -12.72 17.71
N ALA A 220 -5.06 -12.74 18.38
CA ALA A 220 -6.09 -11.74 18.17
C ALA A 220 -5.71 -10.44 18.89
N GLY A 221 -5.57 -9.34 18.15
CA GLY A 221 -5.18 -8.06 18.74
C GLY A 221 -5.12 -6.93 17.72
N ARG A 222 -5.18 -5.70 18.21
CA ARG A 222 -5.00 -4.49 17.40
C ARG A 222 -3.73 -3.76 17.81
N LEU A 223 -3.10 -3.10 16.85
CA LEU A 223 -1.94 -2.26 17.12
C LEU A 223 -2.37 -0.96 17.81
N ASP A 224 -1.79 -0.65 18.96
CA ASP A 224 -1.83 0.71 19.52
C ASP A 224 -0.64 1.51 18.99
N PRO A 225 -0.85 2.59 18.22
CA PRO A 225 0.25 3.41 17.70
C PRO A 225 0.94 4.28 18.77
N THR A 226 0.31 4.47 19.94
CA THR A 226 0.79 5.32 21.04
C THR A 226 1.44 4.56 22.17
N ALA A 227 1.01 3.32 22.39
CA ALA A 227 1.52 2.52 23.48
C ALA A 227 3.04 2.29 23.36
N PRO A 228 3.73 2.15 24.50
CA PRO A 228 5.11 1.71 24.50
C PRO A 228 5.20 0.30 23.93
N TRP A 229 6.37 -0.05 23.40
CA TRP A 229 6.64 -1.34 22.76
C TRP A 229 6.29 -2.57 23.63
N GLY A 230 6.36 -2.45 24.96
CA GLY A 230 5.99 -3.50 25.91
C GLY A 230 4.49 -3.74 26.07
N GLU A 231 3.63 -2.87 25.54
CA GLU A 231 2.17 -2.89 25.73
C GLU A 231 1.43 -2.52 24.44
N PHE A 232 2.05 -2.79 23.29
CA PHE A 232 1.61 -2.20 22.02
C PHE A 232 0.41 -2.90 21.34
N LEU A 233 -0.17 -3.92 21.97
CA LEU A 233 -1.38 -4.59 21.50
C LEU A 233 -2.59 -4.28 22.39
N LEU A 234 -3.66 -3.85 21.75
CA LEU A 234 -4.99 -3.72 22.34
C LEU A 234 -5.81 -5.00 22.09
N PRO A 235 -6.83 -5.25 22.93
CA PRO A 235 -7.83 -6.27 22.65
C PRO A 235 -8.46 -6.11 21.25
N PRO A 236 -8.88 -7.22 20.61
CA PRO A 236 -9.47 -7.20 19.27
C PRO A 236 -10.76 -6.37 19.17
N ASP A 237 -11.57 -6.31 20.23
CA ASP A 237 -12.80 -5.50 20.34
C ASP A 237 -12.67 -4.41 21.42
N PRO A 238 -12.97 -3.12 21.15
CA PRO A 238 -12.97 -2.08 22.19
C PRO A 238 -14.11 -2.18 23.21
N GLN A 239 -15.20 -2.90 22.91
CA GLN A 239 -16.45 -2.89 23.70
C GLN A 239 -16.61 -4.07 24.66
N GLU A 240 -15.80 -5.12 24.55
CA GLU A 240 -15.85 -6.26 25.46
C GLU A 240 -14.58 -6.36 26.31
N PRO A 241 -14.68 -6.52 27.64
CA PRO A 241 -13.55 -6.85 28.50
C PRO A 241 -13.09 -8.29 28.23
N GLY A 242 -12.39 -8.49 27.12
CA GLY A 242 -11.67 -9.72 26.81
C GLY A 242 -10.36 -9.80 27.60
N PRO A 243 -9.76 -10.99 27.74
CA PRO A 243 -8.40 -11.11 28.27
C PRO A 243 -7.47 -10.21 27.45
N ALA A 244 -6.66 -9.39 28.11
CA ALA A 244 -5.67 -8.54 27.43
C ALA A 244 -4.88 -9.41 26.45
N ALA A 245 -4.85 -8.99 25.17
CA ALA A 245 -4.08 -9.70 24.16
C ALA A 245 -2.65 -9.83 24.66
N ARG A 246 -2.17 -11.07 24.88
CA ARG A 246 -0.80 -11.30 25.35
C ARG A 246 0.13 -10.62 24.36
N ASN A 247 0.97 -9.70 24.85
CA ASN A 247 1.95 -9.07 24.00
C ASN A 247 2.89 -10.16 23.44
N PRO A 248 2.91 -10.42 22.12
CA PRO A 248 3.74 -11.45 21.51
C PRO A 248 5.24 -11.15 21.63
N LEU A 249 5.56 -9.97 22.16
CA LEU A 249 6.90 -9.46 22.36
C LEU A 249 7.33 -9.40 23.81
N GLY A 250 6.62 -10.00 24.77
CA GLY A 250 6.96 -9.94 26.19
C GLY A 250 6.63 -8.60 26.86
N GLY A 251 7.02 -8.45 28.13
CA GLY A 251 6.71 -7.29 28.97
C GLY A 251 7.52 -6.02 28.65
N PRO A 252 7.44 -4.98 29.50
CA PRO A 252 8.19 -3.74 29.34
C PRO A 252 9.70 -3.98 29.44
N GLY A 253 10.33 -4.27 28.31
CA GLY A 253 11.76 -4.62 28.19
C GLY A 253 12.14 -5.40 26.92
N GLY A 254 11.15 -5.91 26.16
CA GLY A 254 11.36 -6.84 25.06
C GLY A 254 10.81 -8.22 25.42
N SER A 255 11.08 -9.25 24.58
CA SER A 255 10.58 -10.61 24.87
C SER A 255 10.99 -11.06 26.26
N GLU A 256 10.33 -12.05 26.85
CA GLU A 256 10.77 -12.62 28.15
C GLU A 256 12.29 -12.97 28.16
N ASP A 257 12.90 -13.16 26.98
CA ASP A 257 14.34 -13.38 26.77
C ASP A 257 15.19 -12.14 26.35
N GLY A 258 14.62 -10.92 26.28
CA GLY A 258 15.31 -9.70 25.80
C GLY A 258 15.66 -9.66 24.30
N GLY A 259 15.17 -10.59 23.49
CA GLY A 259 15.52 -10.74 22.07
C GLY A 259 14.83 -9.73 21.13
N GLN A 260 15.58 -9.26 20.13
CA GLN A 260 15.07 -8.40 19.05
C GLN A 260 14.10 -9.15 18.11
N VAL A 261 13.29 -8.39 17.37
CA VAL A 261 12.33 -8.88 16.38
C VAL A 261 12.41 -8.16 15.05
N LEU A 262 11.95 -8.83 14.00
CA LEU A 262 11.61 -8.22 12.73
C LEU A 262 10.10 -7.94 12.69
N VAL A 263 9.71 -6.77 12.22
CA VAL A 263 8.30 -6.40 12.07
C VAL A 263 7.93 -6.36 10.60
N THR A 264 6.80 -6.96 10.25
CA THR A 264 6.30 -6.96 8.87
C THR A 264 4.80 -6.69 8.81
N GLY A 265 4.36 -6.20 7.66
CA GLY A 265 2.94 -6.04 7.34
C GLY A 265 2.73 -6.06 5.84
N LEU A 266 2.12 -7.14 5.33
CA LEU A 266 1.72 -7.23 3.92
C LEU A 266 0.31 -6.65 3.76
N HIS A 267 0.21 -5.56 3.00
CA HIS A 267 -1.01 -4.76 2.86
C HIS A 267 -1.36 -4.00 4.13
N ALA A 268 -0.35 -3.43 4.80
CA ALA A 268 -0.54 -2.58 5.97
C ALA A 268 -1.26 -1.28 5.60
N CYS A 269 -2.59 -1.31 5.67
CA CYS A 269 -3.49 -0.28 5.18
C CYS A 269 -3.58 0.93 6.13
N GLY A 270 -3.80 2.13 5.57
CA GLY A 270 -4.03 3.34 6.35
C GLY A 270 -2.97 3.56 7.42
N ASP A 271 -3.42 3.76 8.65
CA ASP A 271 -2.57 4.10 9.80
C ASP A 271 -1.71 2.93 10.31
N LEU A 272 -1.88 1.71 9.80
CA LEU A 272 -1.06 0.58 10.22
C LEU A 272 0.40 0.76 9.82
N SER A 273 0.66 1.20 8.58
CA SER A 273 2.03 1.47 8.12
C SER A 273 2.77 2.53 8.96
N PRO A 274 2.23 3.74 9.18
CA PRO A 274 2.89 4.74 10.01
C PRO A 274 3.02 4.31 11.48
N ALA A 275 2.03 3.60 12.04
CA ALA A 275 2.13 3.07 13.40
C ALA A 275 3.32 2.10 13.54
N LEU A 276 3.52 1.17 12.59
CA LEU A 276 4.67 0.25 12.61
C LEU A 276 6.01 0.98 12.46
N LEU A 277 6.06 2.06 11.68
CA LEU A 277 7.25 2.91 11.58
C LEU A 277 7.54 3.66 12.87
N CYS A 278 6.52 4.18 13.55
CA CYS A 278 6.66 4.82 14.86
C CYS A 278 7.21 3.83 15.90
N HIS A 279 6.70 2.60 15.91
CA HIS A 279 7.19 1.54 16.76
C HIS A 279 8.64 1.16 16.46
N PHE A 280 9.01 1.04 15.18
CA PHE A 280 10.40 0.82 14.80
C PHE A 280 11.32 1.95 15.27
N ALA A 281 10.89 3.21 15.13
CA ALA A 281 11.70 4.36 15.53
C ALA A 281 11.85 4.51 17.05
N ARG A 282 10.87 4.04 17.84
CA ARG A 282 10.85 4.17 19.31
C ARG A 282 11.34 2.91 20.04
N GLY A 283 11.26 1.75 19.40
CA GLY A 283 11.48 0.44 20.02
C GLY A 283 12.86 -0.14 19.72
N PRO A 284 13.80 -0.18 20.69
CA PRO A 284 15.13 -0.78 20.48
C PRO A 284 15.07 -2.30 20.21
N ALA A 285 13.94 -2.93 20.52
CA ALA A 285 13.69 -4.34 20.25
C ALA A 285 13.30 -4.62 18.79
N VAL A 286 13.00 -3.62 17.95
CA VAL A 286 12.76 -3.83 16.51
C VAL A 286 14.07 -3.71 15.75
N ALA A 287 14.65 -4.84 15.36
CA ALA A 287 15.90 -4.85 14.60
C ALA A 287 15.71 -4.34 13.17
N ALA A 288 14.57 -4.66 12.54
CA ALA A 288 14.22 -4.14 11.23
C ALA A 288 12.71 -4.22 10.96
N VAL A 289 12.26 -3.42 10.00
CA VAL A 289 10.87 -3.38 9.55
C VAL A 289 10.78 -3.57 8.03
N ALA A 290 9.82 -4.37 7.56
CA ALA A 290 9.51 -4.54 6.14
C ALA A 290 8.01 -4.39 5.88
N LEU A 291 7.61 -3.29 5.23
CA LEU A 291 6.19 -2.93 5.07
C LEU A 291 5.80 -2.86 3.60
N VAL A 292 4.56 -3.28 3.32
CA VAL A 292 3.90 -3.07 2.03
C VAL A 292 2.55 -2.43 2.30
N GLY A 293 2.46 -1.11 2.19
CA GLY A 293 1.20 -0.37 2.25
C GLY A 293 0.44 -0.41 0.93
N CYS A 294 -0.90 -0.32 0.96
CA CYS A 294 -1.73 -0.36 -0.25
C CYS A 294 -3.00 0.51 -0.24
N CYS A 295 -3.45 1.01 0.91
CA CYS A 295 -4.69 1.78 1.03
C CYS A 295 -4.45 3.15 1.69
N TYR A 296 -3.79 4.06 0.98
CA TYR A 296 -3.48 5.40 1.50
C TYR A 296 -4.74 6.25 1.77
N MET A 297 -5.86 5.98 1.09
CA MET A 297 -7.15 6.63 1.36
C MET A 297 -7.71 6.35 2.76
N LYS A 298 -7.19 5.34 3.47
CA LYS A 298 -7.52 5.05 4.88
C LYS A 298 -6.61 5.74 5.89
N LEU A 299 -5.64 6.53 5.44
CA LEU A 299 -4.69 7.24 6.30
C LEU A 299 -5.35 8.44 6.98
N SER A 300 -5.17 8.61 8.28
CA SER A 300 -5.58 9.81 9.00
C SER A 300 -4.66 10.98 8.64
N THR A 301 -5.27 12.14 8.35
CA THR A 301 -4.57 13.34 7.83
C THR A 301 -5.01 14.65 8.49
N ALA A 302 -6.11 14.62 9.25
CA ALA A 302 -6.65 15.77 9.98
C ALA A 302 -6.55 15.49 11.49
N PRO A 303 -6.36 16.54 12.33
CA PRO A 303 -6.26 16.39 13.78
C PRO A 303 -7.42 15.55 14.31
N GLN A 304 -7.09 14.37 14.83
CA GLN A 304 -8.03 13.55 15.59
C GLN A 304 -8.19 14.15 17.00
N PRO A 305 -9.21 13.75 17.77
CA PRO A 305 -9.28 14.09 19.19
C PRO A 305 -7.94 13.82 19.92
N PRO A 306 -7.67 14.54 21.04
CA PRO A 306 -6.41 14.44 21.77
C PRO A 306 -6.08 12.98 22.11
N GLY A 307 -4.87 12.54 21.77
CA GLY A 307 -4.38 11.17 22.06
C GLY A 307 -4.32 10.23 20.86
N CYS A 308 -4.93 10.57 19.70
CA CYS A 308 -4.81 9.75 18.49
C CYS A 308 -3.70 10.30 17.56
N PRO A 309 -2.61 9.56 17.33
CA PRO A 309 -1.53 10.03 16.48
C PRO A 309 -1.95 10.00 15.01
N LEU A 310 -1.54 11.01 14.26
CA LEU A 310 -1.82 11.12 12.84
C LEU A 310 -1.03 10.07 12.04
N GLY A 311 -1.68 9.47 11.05
CA GLY A 311 -1.03 8.62 10.07
C GLY A 311 -0.17 9.42 9.07
N TYR A 312 -0.52 10.68 8.82
CA TYR A 312 0.27 11.61 8.03
C TYR A 312 0.06 13.08 8.44
N PRO A 313 1.10 13.92 8.36
CA PRO A 313 2.50 13.56 8.11
C PRO A 313 3.21 13.05 9.37
N LEU A 314 4.11 12.08 9.22
CA LEU A 314 5.00 11.63 10.31
C LEU A 314 6.18 12.58 10.56
N SER A 315 6.66 13.26 9.51
CA SER A 315 7.81 14.16 9.59
C SER A 315 7.37 15.54 10.05
N THR A 316 8.03 16.07 11.09
CA THR A 316 7.85 17.44 11.57
C THR A 316 8.20 18.47 10.50
N SER A 317 9.22 18.21 9.67
CA SER A 317 9.59 19.07 8.55
C SER A 317 8.49 19.13 7.48
N VAL A 318 7.84 17.99 7.18
CA VAL A 318 6.71 17.95 6.24
C VAL A 318 5.48 18.63 6.82
N ALA A 319 5.21 18.44 8.11
CA ALA A 319 4.12 19.09 8.83
C ALA A 319 4.24 20.63 8.82
N ALA A 320 5.47 21.15 8.83
CA ALA A 320 5.74 22.59 8.79
C ALA A 320 5.56 23.22 7.40
N LEU A 321 5.43 22.43 6.33
CA LEU A 321 5.28 22.96 4.97
C LEU A 321 3.83 23.41 4.71
N PRO A 322 3.61 24.61 4.15
CA PRO A 322 2.28 25.04 3.75
C PRO A 322 1.73 24.15 2.63
N GLY A 323 0.44 23.81 2.69
CA GLY A 323 -0.22 23.00 1.66
C GLY A 323 0.11 21.51 1.70
N HIS A 324 0.76 21.00 2.76
CA HIS A 324 1.08 19.57 2.89
C HIS A 324 -0.16 18.65 2.98
N GLN A 325 -1.36 19.20 3.20
CA GLN A 325 -2.57 18.39 3.40
C GLN A 325 -2.91 17.56 2.16
N LEU A 326 -3.24 16.29 2.38
CA LEU A 326 -3.67 15.36 1.35
C LEU A 326 -5.15 15.04 1.49
N SER A 327 -5.95 15.43 0.49
CA SER A 327 -7.37 15.10 0.46
C SER A 327 -7.59 13.58 0.37
N TYR A 328 -8.80 13.12 0.66
CA TYR A 328 -9.18 11.73 0.39
C TYR A 328 -8.96 11.36 -1.08
N ARG A 329 -9.33 12.25 -2.02
CA ARG A 329 -9.22 12.04 -3.47
C ARG A 329 -7.76 11.87 -3.90
N ALA A 330 -6.86 12.73 -3.42
CA ALA A 330 -5.43 12.62 -3.70
C ALA A 330 -4.83 11.31 -3.15
N ARG A 331 -5.26 10.89 -1.95
CA ARG A 331 -4.82 9.62 -1.34
C ARG A 331 -5.39 8.38 -2.03
N GLU A 332 -6.58 8.49 -2.60
CA GLU A 332 -7.19 7.43 -3.41
C GLU A 332 -6.48 7.31 -4.76
N ALA A 333 -6.22 8.42 -5.44
CA ALA A 333 -5.46 8.46 -6.68
C ALA A 333 -4.05 7.86 -6.52
N ALA A 334 -3.41 8.05 -5.36
CA ALA A 334 -2.11 7.45 -5.04
C ALA A 334 -2.14 5.91 -4.95
N CYS A 335 -3.30 5.29 -4.79
CA CYS A 335 -3.46 3.83 -4.80
C CYS A 335 -3.51 3.23 -6.22
N HIS A 336 -3.57 4.07 -7.26
CA HIS A 336 -3.69 3.62 -8.64
C HIS A 336 -2.31 3.35 -9.25
N ALA A 337 -2.21 2.31 -10.08
CA ALA A 337 -0.99 1.98 -10.80
C ALA A 337 -1.00 2.64 -12.19
N LEU A 338 -0.03 3.52 -12.43
CA LEU A 338 0.12 4.23 -13.71
C LEU A 338 0.29 3.25 -14.87
N GLU A 339 1.05 2.18 -14.63
CA GLU A 339 1.40 1.14 -15.59
C GLU A 339 0.16 0.35 -16.05
N GLU A 340 -0.86 0.24 -15.19
CA GLU A 340 -2.12 -0.41 -15.54
C GLU A 340 -2.95 0.46 -16.51
N TYR A 341 -3.01 1.77 -16.26
CA TYR A 341 -3.66 2.72 -17.17
C TYR A 341 -2.94 2.81 -18.51
N GLU A 342 -1.61 2.85 -18.48
CA GLU A 342 -0.76 2.82 -19.67
C GLU A 342 -1.03 1.56 -20.52
N GLY A 343 -1.12 0.38 -19.88
CA GLY A 343 -1.47 -0.87 -20.55
C GLY A 343 -2.88 -0.85 -21.16
N ARG A 344 -3.88 -0.33 -20.43
CA ARG A 344 -5.26 -0.20 -20.92
C ARG A 344 -5.37 0.73 -22.13
N LEU A 345 -4.63 1.84 -22.13
CA LEU A 345 -4.60 2.80 -23.23
C LEU A 345 -3.94 2.22 -24.49
N ARG A 346 -2.88 1.43 -24.34
CA ARG A 346 -2.25 0.74 -25.49
C ARG A 346 -3.09 -0.38 -26.06
N GLY A 347 -3.84 -1.09 -25.21
CA GLY A 347 -4.66 -2.22 -25.60
C GLY A 347 -6.08 -1.86 -26.04
N ASP A 348 -6.39 -0.58 -26.26
CA ASP A 348 -7.74 -0.05 -26.54
C ASP A 348 -8.83 -0.71 -25.65
N SER A 349 -8.59 -0.70 -24.34
CA SER A 349 -9.41 -1.48 -23.42
C SER A 349 -10.84 -0.93 -23.38
N PRO A 350 -11.88 -1.75 -23.66
CA PRO A 350 -13.27 -1.31 -23.58
C PRO A 350 -13.68 -0.90 -22.15
N HIS A 351 -12.91 -1.32 -21.14
CA HIS A 351 -13.08 -0.89 -19.76
C HIS A 351 -12.86 0.62 -19.54
N LEU A 352 -12.13 1.32 -20.41
CA LEU A 352 -12.00 2.78 -20.32
C LEU A 352 -13.34 3.47 -20.59
N ARG A 353 -14.17 2.91 -21.49
CA ARG A 353 -15.53 3.43 -21.76
C ARG A 353 -16.46 3.31 -20.55
N ALA A 354 -16.28 2.26 -19.74
CA ALA A 354 -17.08 2.06 -18.54
C ALA A 354 -16.92 3.20 -17.52
N HIS A 355 -15.73 3.81 -17.43
CA HIS A 355 -15.53 5.00 -16.59
C HIS A 355 -16.33 6.20 -17.10
N CYS A 356 -16.39 6.38 -18.43
CA CYS A 356 -17.21 7.43 -19.04
C CYS A 356 -18.70 7.20 -18.79
N TYR A 357 -19.21 5.97 -18.99
CA TYR A 357 -20.61 5.64 -18.67
C TYR A 357 -20.94 5.87 -17.20
N ARG A 358 -20.01 5.54 -16.28
CA ARG A 358 -20.21 5.81 -14.85
C ARG A 358 -20.26 7.30 -14.56
N ALA A 359 -19.45 8.12 -15.23
CA ALA A 359 -19.46 9.57 -15.06
C ALA A 359 -20.73 10.22 -15.64
N VAL A 360 -21.21 9.75 -16.79
CA VAL A 360 -22.51 10.19 -17.33
C VAL A 360 -23.64 9.81 -16.38
N LEU A 361 -23.67 8.56 -15.91
CA LEU A 361 -24.65 8.12 -14.91
C LEU A 361 -24.60 8.96 -13.63
N GLU A 362 -23.40 9.35 -13.16
CA GLU A 362 -23.26 10.25 -12.01
C GLU A 362 -23.94 11.60 -12.25
N SER A 363 -23.76 12.19 -13.43
CA SER A 363 -24.41 13.46 -13.78
C SER A 363 -25.94 13.37 -13.80
N LEU A 364 -26.49 12.24 -14.28
CA LEU A 364 -27.94 11.98 -14.25
C LEU A 364 -28.46 11.80 -12.82
N ILE A 365 -27.73 11.06 -11.98
CA ILE A 365 -28.07 10.89 -10.57
C ILE A 365 -28.05 12.24 -9.86
N TYR A 366 -27.00 13.03 -10.07
CA TYR A 366 -26.85 14.34 -9.46
C TYR A 366 -27.95 15.31 -9.90
N ALA A 367 -28.32 15.31 -11.19
CA ALA A 367 -29.40 16.13 -11.72
C ALA A 367 -30.77 15.73 -11.15
N ALA A 368 -30.99 14.44 -10.88
CA ALA A 368 -32.23 13.95 -10.28
C ALA A 368 -32.29 14.20 -8.76
N ASP A 369 -31.17 14.00 -8.05
CA ASP A 369 -31.06 14.18 -6.59
C ASP A 369 -29.59 14.39 -6.18
N PRO A 370 -29.17 15.64 -5.87
CA PRO A 370 -27.82 15.95 -5.43
C PRO A 370 -27.37 15.19 -4.18
N GLY A 371 -28.30 14.77 -3.32
CA GLY A 371 -28.02 13.99 -2.10
C GLY A 371 -27.60 12.54 -2.39
N LYS A 372 -27.81 12.06 -3.62
CA LYS A 372 -27.44 10.71 -4.07
C LYS A 372 -26.10 10.64 -4.79
N ARG A 373 -25.28 11.69 -4.71
CA ARG A 373 -23.93 11.70 -5.28
C ARG A 373 -23.10 10.54 -4.71
N HIS A 374 -22.30 9.92 -5.57
CA HIS A 374 -21.37 8.82 -5.26
C HIS A 374 -22.03 7.54 -4.72
N LEU A 375 -23.30 7.30 -5.05
CA LEU A 375 -23.96 6.03 -4.74
C LEU A 375 -23.11 4.84 -5.22
N ARG A 376 -22.98 3.84 -4.34
CA ARG A 376 -22.28 2.59 -4.64
C ARG A 376 -23.17 1.71 -5.53
N LEU A 377 -23.09 1.98 -6.83
CA LEU A 377 -23.75 1.17 -7.85
C LEU A 377 -22.78 0.09 -8.34
N GLN A 378 -23.27 -1.15 -8.40
CA GLN A 378 -22.53 -2.23 -9.02
C GLN A 378 -22.60 -2.08 -10.54
N PRO A 379 -21.48 -2.15 -11.27
CA PRO A 379 -21.52 -2.16 -12.73
C PRO A 379 -22.36 -3.35 -13.20
N GLY A 380 -23.33 -3.10 -14.09
CA GLY A 380 -24.05 -4.17 -14.77
C GLY A 380 -23.10 -5.09 -15.54
N ARG A 381 -23.48 -6.36 -15.74
CA ARG A 381 -22.70 -7.29 -16.58
C ARG A 381 -22.51 -6.67 -17.96
N LYS A 382 -21.27 -6.68 -18.48
CA LYS A 382 -20.90 -6.13 -19.80
C LYS A 382 -21.21 -4.64 -19.99
N ALA A 383 -21.18 -3.80 -18.93
CA ALA A 383 -21.39 -2.35 -19.08
C ALA A 383 -20.50 -1.67 -20.15
N HIS A 384 -19.34 -2.24 -20.48
CA HIS A 384 -18.45 -1.77 -21.54
C HIS A 384 -18.97 -2.00 -22.98
N THR A 385 -20.03 -2.81 -23.17
CA THR A 385 -20.64 -3.10 -24.47
C THR A 385 -21.84 -2.20 -24.77
N LEU A 386 -22.22 -1.30 -23.85
CA LEU A 386 -23.23 -0.29 -24.13
C LEU A 386 -22.70 0.67 -25.19
N SER A 387 -23.54 1.12 -26.13
CA SER A 387 -23.20 2.18 -27.08
C SER A 387 -23.74 3.52 -26.59
N PHE A 388 -23.05 4.61 -26.90
CA PHE A 388 -23.70 5.92 -26.85
C PHE A 388 -24.76 5.95 -27.95
N PRO A 389 -25.99 6.43 -27.71
CA PRO A 389 -26.89 6.79 -28.80
C PRO A 389 -26.16 7.79 -29.70
N GLN A 390 -26.22 7.57 -31.02
CA GLN A 390 -25.65 8.49 -32.01
C GLN A 390 -26.38 9.83 -32.02
#